data_AF-A0A9P1A9U8-F1
#
_entry.id   AF-A0A9P1A9U8-F1
#
_cell.length_a   1.000
_cell.length_b   1.000
_cell.length_c   1.000
_cell.angle_alpha   90.00
_cell.angle_beta   90.00
_cell.angle_gamma   90.00
#
_symmetry.space_group_name_H-M   'P 1'
#
loop_
_entity.id
_entity.type
_entity.pdbx_description
1 polymer ?
#
loop_
_entity_poly.entity_id
_entity_poly.type
_entity_poly.pdbx_seq_one_letter_code
_entity_poly.pdbx_strand_id
1 'polypeptide(L)'
;MAVKKNFKKQEENQLIKNEEISSIHARIKIFEFPFATQVLNAKANLFCAQCLRGPAPGEKLLRCGGCNFSMYCSKECQETAWLVHKPECRRLKASFPNLPLTEVLFLSKVIDRIQFIENNGDKVGVEAERPFKSLVDHKKEIREDATKMEHFEKVFTKTGLFRKDEMIGKEEFFDVFCKVTINSHSIHTNAGNEVGMALDLGVSKYNHSCRPTCSMVFDGFRVCLRPLVPGVDSENTEQAFISYIDVGRSKFVRRRDLQSRWYFHCECSRCIDPEDDKLTAIRCSNPACDAPIITSETEEPMNIACDKCTTIVEENTVKTAQEFMKSLPASFDPQCPADILQDLLAKAEEILHASNVYVARLRTALFHVTGNLTLDNLSTMHTQIYNNYKMCFPKADRHVGFQLLHIVKALVEKDERDEAMPYAFDAMNIFEVCFGLDHPYYLQTLALWTYLEKKLPKPTEELVQLTNFSDNRPVDIVNLLKRANMLPPPPTTSNTVLPV
;
A
#
# COMPACT_ATOMS: atom_id res chain seq x y z
N MET A 1 -57.44 -4.57 17.36
CA MET A 1 -56.76 -3.29 17.03
C MET A 1 -55.39 -3.12 17.72
N ALA A 2 -54.68 -4.21 18.08
CA ALA A 2 -53.37 -4.16 18.75
C ALA A 2 -52.24 -4.91 18.00
N VAL A 3 -52.48 -5.40 16.77
CA VAL A 3 -51.48 -6.18 15.99
C VAL A 3 -50.88 -5.39 14.81
N LYS A 4 -51.49 -4.27 14.41
CA LYS A 4 -50.98 -3.38 13.34
C LYS A 4 -50.04 -2.25 13.82
N LYS A 5 -49.85 -2.07 15.13
CA LYS A 5 -48.96 -1.04 15.70
C LYS A 5 -47.53 -1.53 16.00
N ASN A 6 -47.28 -2.84 16.03
CA ASN A 6 -45.92 -3.39 16.28
C ASN A 6 -45.09 -3.60 15.01
N PHE A 7 -45.71 -3.82 13.84
CA PHE A 7 -44.98 -3.95 12.58
C PHE A 7 -44.43 -2.60 12.08
N LYS A 8 -45.20 -1.51 12.22
CA LYS A 8 -44.75 -0.18 11.83
C LYS A 8 -43.60 0.37 12.70
N LYS A 9 -43.55 -0.01 13.98
CA LYS A 9 -42.49 0.40 14.92
C LYS A 9 -41.19 -0.40 14.73
N GLN A 10 -41.26 -1.60 14.16
CA GLN A 10 -40.08 -2.39 13.77
C GLN A 10 -39.54 -1.96 12.39
N GLU A 11 -40.41 -1.59 11.44
CA GLU A 11 -39.99 -0.99 10.17
C GLU A 11 -39.43 0.43 10.36
N GLU A 12 -40.04 1.28 11.20
CA GLU A 12 -39.48 2.61 11.52
C GLU A 12 -38.17 2.51 12.32
N ASN A 13 -37.98 1.52 13.20
CA ASN A 13 -36.69 1.30 13.87
C ASN A 13 -35.63 0.63 12.97
N GLN A 14 -36.02 -0.02 11.87
CA GLN A 14 -35.08 -0.50 10.84
C GLN A 14 -34.72 0.57 9.82
N LEU A 15 -35.65 1.49 9.50
CA LEU A 15 -35.39 2.66 8.68
C LEU A 15 -34.53 3.70 9.40
N ILE A 16 -34.76 3.92 10.71
CA ILE A 16 -33.92 4.82 11.52
C ILE A 16 -32.50 4.25 11.77
N LYS A 17 -32.32 2.93 11.70
CA LYS A 17 -30.96 2.32 11.71
C LYS A 17 -30.23 2.38 10.36
N ASN A 18 -30.93 2.67 9.27
CA ASN A 18 -30.35 2.79 7.93
C ASN A 18 -30.19 4.24 7.44
N GLU A 19 -30.70 5.22 8.19
CA GLU A 19 -30.51 6.66 7.89
C GLU A 19 -29.39 7.32 8.70
N GLU A 20 -28.73 6.61 9.62
CA GLU A 20 -27.37 6.95 10.05
C GLU A 20 -26.32 6.30 9.13
N ILE A 21 -26.41 6.58 7.82
CA ILE A 21 -25.26 6.48 6.91
C ILE A 21 -24.36 7.71 7.20
N SER A 22 -23.86 7.72 8.42
CA SER A 22 -23.03 8.75 9.04
C SER A 22 -21.61 8.63 8.51
N SER A 23 -21.29 9.45 7.51
CA SER A 23 -19.93 9.79 7.05
C SER A 23 -19.05 8.62 6.55
N ILE A 24 -18.16 8.93 5.62
CA ILE A 24 -17.10 8.02 5.14
C ILE A 24 -16.23 7.50 6.32
N HIS A 25 -16.27 8.14 7.49
CA HIS A 25 -15.58 7.71 8.70
C HIS A 25 -16.18 6.48 9.39
N ALA A 26 -17.48 6.17 9.21
CA ALA A 26 -18.09 5.00 9.87
C ALA A 26 -17.86 3.66 9.16
N ARG A 27 -17.00 3.62 8.13
CA ARG A 27 -16.78 2.42 7.29
C ARG A 27 -15.33 1.97 7.21
N ILE A 28 -14.46 2.50 8.07
CA ILE A 28 -13.06 2.07 8.16
C ILE A 28 -12.93 0.96 9.19
N LYS A 29 -11.99 0.04 8.97
CA LYS A 29 -11.61 -0.96 9.96
C LYS A 29 -10.18 -0.70 10.41
N ILE A 30 -9.94 -0.76 11.71
CA ILE A 30 -8.61 -0.51 12.29
C ILE A 30 -8.10 -1.80 12.91
N PHE A 31 -6.89 -2.21 12.51
CA PHE A 31 -6.14 -3.29 13.14
C PHE A 31 -5.02 -2.69 13.99
N GLU A 32 -5.11 -2.90 15.30
CA GLU A 32 -4.23 -2.29 16.28
C GLU A 32 -3.19 -3.25 16.86
N PHE A 33 -3.33 -4.56 16.68
CA PHE A 33 -2.51 -5.54 17.40
C PHE A 33 -2.06 -6.65 16.45
N PRO A 34 -1.01 -6.40 15.64
CA PRO A 34 -0.40 -7.46 14.85
C PRO A 34 0.15 -8.56 15.77
N PHE A 35 0.11 -9.81 15.30
CA PHE A 35 0.63 -10.97 16.00
C PHE A 35 2.15 -10.84 16.28
N ALA A 36 2.87 -10.37 15.28
CA ALA A 36 4.29 -10.05 15.36
C ALA A 36 4.66 -8.94 14.36
N THR A 37 5.69 -8.16 14.69
CA THR A 37 6.28 -7.14 13.81
C THR A 37 7.81 -7.19 13.88
N GLN A 38 8.45 -6.79 12.78
CA GLN A 38 9.90 -6.68 12.70
C GLN A 38 10.29 -5.51 11.79
N VAL A 39 11.07 -4.57 12.31
CA VAL A 39 11.74 -3.53 11.50
C VAL A 39 12.84 -4.17 10.67
N LEU A 40 13.01 -3.74 9.42
CA LEU A 40 14.13 -4.17 8.58
C LEU A 40 15.46 -3.88 9.28
N ASN A 41 16.40 -4.83 9.32
CA ASN A 41 17.68 -4.64 10.01
C ASN A 41 18.41 -3.37 9.58
N ALA A 42 18.41 -3.06 8.27
CA ALA A 42 19.03 -1.87 7.71
C ALA A 42 18.36 -0.54 8.12
N LYS A 43 17.15 -0.59 8.69
CA LYS A 43 16.35 0.56 9.13
C LYS A 43 16.11 0.59 10.64
N ALA A 44 16.71 -0.32 11.41
CA ALA A 44 16.49 -0.45 12.84
C ALA A 44 16.90 0.80 13.64
N ASN A 45 17.83 1.61 13.14
CA ASN A 45 18.24 2.89 13.72
C ASN A 45 17.33 4.08 13.35
N LEU A 46 16.39 3.89 12.42
CA LEU A 46 15.50 4.94 11.91
C LEU A 46 14.07 4.83 12.45
N PHE A 47 13.65 3.64 12.87
CA PHE A 47 12.29 3.37 13.31
C PHE A 47 12.24 2.72 14.70
N CYS A 48 11.21 3.06 15.46
CA CYS A 48 10.92 2.45 16.75
C CYS A 48 10.56 0.96 16.56
N ALA A 49 11.21 0.07 17.30
CA ALA A 49 10.96 -1.38 17.27
C ALA A 49 9.58 -1.78 17.82
N GLN A 50 8.94 -0.90 18.61
CA GLN A 50 7.59 -1.13 19.12
C GLN A 50 6.54 -0.63 18.13
N CYS A 51 6.51 0.67 17.85
CA CYS A 51 5.43 1.29 17.07
C CYS A 51 5.71 1.40 15.57
N LEU A 52 6.94 1.10 15.12
CA LEU A 52 7.39 1.21 13.73
C LEU A 52 7.30 2.63 13.14
N ARG A 53 7.13 3.65 13.99
CA ARG A 53 7.21 5.06 13.59
C ARG A 53 8.64 5.56 13.64
N GLY A 54 8.97 6.50 12.75
CA GLY A 54 10.18 7.32 12.88
C GLY A 54 10.08 8.27 14.08
N PRO A 55 11.22 8.77 14.62
CA PRO A 55 11.21 9.76 15.71
C PRO A 55 10.50 11.05 15.30
N ALA A 56 10.04 11.85 16.28
CA ALA A 56 9.47 13.15 15.95
C ALA A 56 10.53 14.08 15.34
N PRO A 57 10.14 15.11 14.58
CA PRO A 57 11.08 16.12 14.13
C PRO A 57 11.92 16.67 15.30
N GLY A 58 13.24 16.55 15.19
CA GLY A 58 14.19 16.99 16.23
C GLY A 58 14.48 15.96 17.34
N GLU A 59 13.76 14.84 17.40
CA GLU A 59 13.97 13.79 18.41
C GLU A 59 14.90 12.67 17.91
N LYS A 60 15.46 11.91 18.85
CA LYS A 60 16.30 10.73 18.58
C LYS A 60 15.69 9.50 19.24
N LEU A 61 15.90 8.34 18.62
CA LEU A 61 15.50 7.08 19.22
C LEU A 61 16.42 6.68 20.38
N LEU A 62 15.83 6.10 21.42
CA LEU A 62 16.47 5.52 22.58
C LEU A 62 16.90 4.08 22.30
N ARG A 63 18.15 3.74 22.57
CA ARG A 63 18.69 2.40 22.36
C ARG A 63 18.42 1.50 23.58
N CYS A 64 18.02 0.26 23.34
CA CYS A 64 17.97 -0.77 24.38
C CYS A 64 19.37 -1.02 24.97
N GLY A 65 19.57 -0.70 26.26
CA GLY A 65 20.85 -0.94 26.95
C GLY A 65 21.19 -2.42 27.16
N GLY A 66 20.25 -3.33 26.92
CA GLY A 66 20.47 -4.78 27.03
C GLY A 66 21.11 -5.39 25.78
N CYS A 67 20.45 -5.24 24.63
CA CYS A 67 20.89 -5.85 23.36
C CYS A 67 21.69 -4.91 22.46
N ASN A 68 21.69 -3.59 22.71
CA ASN A 68 22.30 -2.55 21.89
C ASN A 68 21.81 -2.47 20.42
N PHE A 69 20.74 -3.20 20.07
CA PHE A 69 20.18 -3.23 18.71
C PHE A 69 18.83 -2.51 18.62
N SER A 70 17.85 -2.94 19.43
CA SER A 70 16.49 -2.39 19.35
C SER A 70 16.44 -0.92 19.77
N MET A 71 15.70 -0.12 19.00
CA MET A 71 15.55 1.33 19.20
C MET A 71 14.09 1.67 19.51
N TYR A 72 13.83 2.67 20.33
CA TYR A 72 12.49 3.07 20.76
C TYR A 72 12.32 4.59 20.70
N CYS A 73 11.14 5.08 20.33
CA CYS A 73 10.90 6.53 20.34
C CYS A 73 10.73 7.10 21.76
N SER A 74 10.37 6.26 22.74
CA SER A 74 10.13 6.70 24.10
C SER A 74 10.30 5.55 25.11
N LYS A 75 10.35 5.89 26.40
CA LYS A 75 10.40 4.91 27.49
C LYS A 75 9.13 4.05 27.53
N GLU A 76 7.98 4.64 27.25
CA GLU A 76 6.68 3.96 27.20
C GLU A 76 6.66 2.89 26.09
N CYS A 77 7.22 3.21 24.91
CA CYS A 77 7.37 2.21 23.84
C CYS A 77 8.31 1.06 24.23
N GLN A 78 9.39 1.35 24.96
CA GLN A 78 10.30 0.32 25.45
C GLN A 78 9.63 -0.59 26.48
N GLU A 79 8.88 -0.02 27.44
CA GLU A 79 8.14 -0.76 28.47
C GLU A 79 7.04 -1.63 27.83
N THR A 80 6.27 -1.08 26.89
CA THR A 80 5.23 -1.81 26.16
C THR A 80 5.81 -2.99 25.37
N ALA A 81 6.97 -2.80 24.74
CA ALA A 81 7.63 -3.85 23.97
C ALA A 81 8.19 -4.97 24.84
N TRP A 82 8.42 -4.74 26.14
CA TRP A 82 9.28 -5.59 26.95
C TRP A 82 8.78 -7.03 27.07
N LEU A 83 7.46 -7.25 27.12
CA LEU A 83 6.89 -8.60 27.16
C LEU A 83 7.38 -9.47 25.98
N VAL A 84 7.41 -8.88 24.78
CA VAL A 84 7.82 -9.56 23.54
C VAL A 84 9.34 -9.49 23.34
N HIS A 85 9.94 -8.34 23.65
CA HIS A 85 11.35 -8.11 23.42
C HIS A 85 12.25 -8.82 24.44
N LYS A 86 11.83 -9.06 25.68
CA LYS A 86 12.66 -9.69 26.72
C LYS A 86 13.34 -11.01 26.28
N PRO A 87 12.62 -12.02 25.75
CA PRO A 87 13.27 -13.26 25.28
C PRO A 87 14.18 -13.03 24.07
N GLU A 88 13.82 -12.10 23.19
CA GLU A 88 14.60 -11.72 22.01
C GLU A 88 15.89 -10.97 22.40
N CYS A 89 15.81 -10.07 23.38
CA CYS A 89 16.89 -9.19 23.83
C CYS A 89 18.15 -9.98 24.23
N ARG A 90 17.96 -11.13 24.88
CA ARG A 90 19.06 -12.02 25.25
C ARG A 90 19.77 -12.60 24.02
N ARG A 91 19.02 -13.06 23.02
CA ARG A 91 19.56 -13.64 21.78
C ARG A 91 20.21 -12.58 20.90
N LEU A 92 19.61 -11.40 20.81
CA LEU A 92 20.19 -10.24 20.13
C LEU A 92 21.50 -9.81 20.79
N LYS A 93 21.55 -9.72 22.12
CA LYS A 93 22.79 -9.39 22.85
C LYS A 93 23.93 -10.36 22.52
N ALA A 94 23.63 -11.65 22.41
CA ALA A 94 24.62 -12.68 22.10
C ALA A 94 25.09 -12.66 20.63
N SER A 95 24.30 -12.09 19.72
CA SER A 95 24.55 -12.13 18.28
C SER A 95 25.06 -10.79 17.73
N PHE A 96 24.75 -9.66 18.38
CA PHE A 96 25.13 -8.32 17.92
C PHE A 96 26.66 -8.12 17.94
N PRO A 97 27.28 -7.57 16.87
CA PRO A 97 26.66 -6.95 15.68
C PRO A 97 26.34 -7.92 14.51
N ASN A 98 26.72 -9.19 14.62
CA ASN A 98 26.54 -10.21 13.57
C ASN A 98 25.12 -10.80 13.58
N LEU A 99 24.13 -9.95 13.35
CA LEU A 99 22.72 -10.33 13.37
C LEU A 99 22.35 -11.26 12.21
N PRO A 100 21.41 -12.20 12.41
CA PRO A 100 20.82 -12.95 11.30
C PRO A 100 19.92 -12.04 10.46
N LEU A 101 19.42 -12.58 9.33
CA LEU A 101 18.48 -11.87 8.45
C LEU A 101 17.23 -11.40 9.20
N THR A 102 16.62 -10.31 8.74
CA THR A 102 15.36 -9.77 9.29
C THR A 102 14.28 -10.86 9.43
N GLU A 103 14.16 -11.74 8.44
CA GLU A 103 13.19 -12.85 8.42
C GLU A 103 13.42 -13.85 9.56
N VAL A 104 14.66 -14.14 9.93
CA VAL A 104 14.99 -15.03 11.06
C VAL A 104 14.57 -14.40 12.39
N LEU A 105 14.77 -13.09 12.55
CA LEU A 105 14.31 -12.36 13.74
C LEU A 105 12.78 -12.36 13.82
N PHE A 106 12.12 -12.14 12.68
CA PHE A 106 10.67 -12.13 12.58
C PHE A 106 10.04 -13.50 12.91
N LEU A 107 10.51 -14.57 12.27
CA LEU A 107 10.06 -15.94 12.57
C LEU A 107 10.34 -16.31 14.04
N SER A 108 11.47 -15.88 14.58
CA SER A 108 11.77 -16.09 16.00
C SER A 108 10.74 -15.43 16.91
N LYS A 109 10.32 -14.19 16.62
CA LYS A 109 9.25 -13.51 17.37
C LYS A 109 7.90 -14.20 17.24
N VAL A 110 7.58 -14.70 16.04
CA VAL A 110 6.34 -15.48 15.82
C VAL A 110 6.34 -16.73 16.69
N ILE A 111 7.45 -17.47 16.73
CA ILE A 111 7.60 -18.67 17.59
C ILE A 111 7.45 -18.30 19.07
N ASP A 112 8.10 -17.23 19.53
CA ASP A 112 7.99 -16.80 20.93
C ASP A 112 6.54 -16.46 21.28
N ARG A 113 5.81 -15.84 20.34
CA ARG A 113 4.39 -15.51 20.53
C ARG A 113 3.52 -16.76 20.61
N ILE A 114 3.72 -17.72 19.72
CA ILE A 114 3.00 -19.02 19.73
C ILE A 114 3.22 -19.71 21.07
N GLN A 115 4.49 -19.89 21.47
CA GLN A 115 4.84 -20.53 22.74
C GLN A 115 4.29 -19.77 23.95
N PHE A 116 4.26 -18.44 23.91
CA PHE A 116 3.65 -17.63 24.97
C PHE A 116 2.16 -17.92 25.10
N ILE A 117 1.43 -17.95 23.99
CA ILE A 117 -0.02 -18.22 23.96
C ILE A 117 -0.31 -19.65 24.40
N GLU A 118 0.45 -20.64 23.94
CA GLU A 118 0.25 -22.04 24.35
C GLU A 118 0.44 -22.24 25.85
N ASN A 119 1.42 -21.57 26.45
CA ASN A 119 1.72 -21.70 27.87
C ASN A 119 0.85 -20.84 28.79
N ASN A 120 0.26 -19.75 28.29
CA ASN A 120 -0.41 -18.74 29.13
C ASN A 120 -1.84 -18.41 28.69
N GLY A 121 -2.30 -18.89 27.55
CA GLY A 121 -3.46 -18.36 26.83
C GLY A 121 -3.18 -17.02 26.14
N ASP A 122 -4.09 -16.60 25.26
CA ASP A 122 -4.01 -15.30 24.59
C ASP A 122 -4.40 -14.15 25.54
N LYS A 123 -3.48 -13.79 26.45
CA LYS A 123 -3.66 -12.69 27.41
C LYS A 123 -3.60 -11.30 26.76
N VAL A 124 -3.13 -11.20 25.52
CA VAL A 124 -2.92 -9.94 24.80
C VAL A 124 -3.96 -9.68 23.71
N GLY A 125 -4.82 -10.66 23.42
CA GLY A 125 -5.90 -10.54 22.43
C GLY A 125 -5.42 -10.51 20.98
N VAL A 126 -4.22 -11.03 20.68
CA VAL A 126 -3.68 -10.99 19.30
C VAL A 126 -4.33 -12.01 18.36
N GLU A 127 -5.08 -12.97 18.91
CA GLU A 127 -5.88 -13.94 18.16
C GLU A 127 -7.38 -13.59 18.11
N ALA A 128 -7.76 -12.37 18.51
CA ALA A 128 -9.16 -11.92 18.55
C ALA A 128 -9.87 -12.02 17.19
N GLU A 129 -9.16 -11.75 16.09
CA GLU A 129 -9.73 -11.79 14.74
C GLU A 129 -9.84 -13.22 14.17
N ARG A 130 -8.86 -14.07 14.50
CA ARG A 130 -8.78 -15.50 14.22
C ARG A 130 -7.53 -16.09 14.89
N PRO A 131 -7.49 -17.39 15.19
CA PRO A 131 -6.29 -18.02 15.74
C PRO A 131 -5.21 -18.25 14.69
N PHE A 132 -3.93 -18.23 15.06
CA PHE A 132 -2.78 -18.49 14.19
C PHE A 132 -2.90 -19.83 13.44
N LYS A 133 -3.46 -20.85 14.11
CA LYS A 133 -3.62 -22.18 13.52
C LYS A 133 -4.55 -22.22 12.29
N SER A 134 -5.42 -21.23 12.10
CA SER A 134 -6.34 -21.17 10.95
C SER A 134 -5.76 -20.47 9.72
N LEU A 135 -4.52 -19.97 9.79
CA LEU A 135 -3.84 -19.38 8.64
C LEU A 135 -3.66 -20.41 7.52
N VAL A 136 -3.89 -19.97 6.28
CA VAL A 136 -3.58 -20.75 5.07
C VAL A 136 -2.06 -20.95 5.00
N ASP A 137 -1.61 -22.18 4.75
CA ASP A 137 -0.19 -22.53 4.80
C ASP A 137 0.44 -22.82 3.43
N HIS A 138 -0.32 -23.32 2.45
CA HIS A 138 0.21 -23.83 1.18
C HIS A 138 1.39 -24.80 1.36
N LYS A 139 1.35 -25.65 2.39
CA LYS A 139 2.44 -26.58 2.70
C LYS A 139 2.78 -27.51 1.56
N LYS A 140 1.77 -28.01 0.85
CA LYS A 140 1.96 -28.96 -0.24
C LYS A 140 2.74 -28.29 -1.38
N GLU A 141 2.28 -27.11 -1.79
CA GLU A 141 2.90 -26.32 -2.86
C GLU A 141 4.32 -25.89 -2.48
N ILE A 142 4.54 -25.46 -1.23
CA ILE A 142 5.88 -25.11 -0.74
C ILE A 142 6.80 -26.33 -0.72
N ARG A 143 6.31 -27.53 -0.34
CA ARG A 143 7.12 -28.77 -0.37
C ARG A 143 7.57 -29.14 -1.78
N GLU A 144 6.73 -28.89 -2.78
CA GLU A 144 7.01 -29.18 -4.19
C GLU A 144 7.86 -28.08 -4.86
N ASP A 145 7.94 -26.89 -4.26
CA ASP A 145 8.76 -25.76 -4.72
C ASP A 145 10.21 -25.88 -4.23
N ALA A 146 11.09 -26.38 -5.11
CA ALA A 146 12.50 -26.57 -4.80
C ALA A 146 13.22 -25.30 -4.32
N THR A 147 12.86 -24.13 -4.86
CA THR A 147 13.49 -22.85 -4.48
C THR A 147 13.07 -22.44 -3.08
N LYS A 148 11.78 -22.57 -2.74
CA LYS A 148 11.31 -22.26 -1.38
C LYS A 148 11.76 -23.29 -0.35
N MET A 149 11.90 -24.56 -0.72
CA MET A 149 12.49 -25.56 0.18
C MET A 149 13.96 -25.30 0.45
N GLU A 150 14.74 -24.89 -0.56
CA GLU A 150 16.13 -24.47 -0.33
C GLU A 150 16.21 -23.26 0.61
N HIS A 151 15.34 -22.26 0.41
CA HIS A 151 15.23 -21.11 1.31
C HIS A 151 14.85 -21.53 2.73
N PHE A 152 13.85 -22.40 2.88
CA PHE A 152 13.41 -22.95 4.16
C PHE A 152 14.56 -23.60 4.93
N GLU A 153 15.37 -24.47 4.30
CA GLU A 153 16.50 -25.13 4.97
C GLU A 153 17.55 -24.13 5.47
N LYS A 154 17.84 -23.09 4.66
CA LYS A 154 18.73 -21.99 5.07
C LYS A 154 18.16 -21.24 6.27
N VAL A 155 16.88 -20.86 6.22
CA VAL A 155 16.22 -20.10 7.29
C VAL A 155 16.09 -20.93 8.57
N PHE A 156 15.74 -22.23 8.48
CA PHE A 156 15.69 -23.15 9.62
C PHE A 156 17.06 -23.25 10.30
N THR A 157 18.12 -23.45 9.52
CA THR A 157 19.50 -23.53 10.04
C THR A 157 19.90 -22.24 10.75
N LYS A 158 19.66 -21.07 10.14
CA LYS A 158 20.00 -19.77 10.75
C LYS A 158 19.16 -19.47 11.98
N THR A 159 17.89 -19.88 11.99
CA THR A 159 17.01 -19.73 13.15
C THR A 159 17.46 -20.64 14.31
N GLY A 160 17.86 -21.88 14.01
CA GLY A 160 18.43 -22.79 14.99
C GLY A 160 19.71 -22.24 15.64
N LEU A 161 20.60 -21.60 14.86
CA LEU A 161 21.79 -20.95 15.41
C LEU A 161 21.45 -19.76 16.33
N PHE A 162 20.41 -19.00 15.99
CA PHE A 162 19.97 -17.84 16.77
C PHE A 162 19.21 -18.23 18.05
N ARG A 163 18.35 -19.26 17.98
CA ARG A 163 17.52 -19.74 19.10
C ARG A 163 18.20 -20.77 20.00
N LYS A 164 19.18 -21.51 19.47
CA LYS A 164 19.89 -22.59 20.19
C LYS A 164 18.90 -23.59 20.80
N ASP A 165 18.97 -23.82 22.11
CA ASP A 165 18.13 -24.77 22.83
C ASP A 165 16.63 -24.37 22.87
N GLU A 166 16.28 -23.13 22.49
CA GLU A 166 14.89 -22.66 22.38
C GLU A 166 14.28 -22.91 20.98
N MET A 167 14.97 -23.67 20.12
CA MET A 167 14.48 -23.99 18.79
C MET A 167 13.39 -25.06 18.85
N ILE A 168 12.33 -24.88 18.05
CA ILE A 168 11.24 -25.84 17.89
C ILE A 168 11.61 -26.95 16.88
N GLY A 169 10.80 -28.01 16.83
CA GLY A 169 11.01 -29.12 15.90
C GLY A 169 10.95 -28.68 14.44
N LYS A 170 11.68 -29.37 13.54
CA LYS A 170 11.77 -28.97 12.12
C LYS A 170 10.42 -28.92 11.39
N GLU A 171 9.55 -29.89 11.63
CA GLU A 171 8.21 -29.92 11.02
C GLU A 171 7.27 -28.85 11.60
N GLU A 172 7.41 -28.56 12.89
CA GLU A 172 6.69 -27.45 13.54
C GLU A 172 7.16 -26.10 12.98
N PHE A 173 8.48 -25.94 12.81
CA PHE A 173 9.06 -24.78 12.14
C PHE A 173 8.60 -24.67 10.69
N PHE A 174 8.46 -25.78 9.96
CA PHE A 174 7.92 -25.80 8.60
C PHE A 174 6.48 -25.28 8.56
N ASP A 175 5.62 -25.68 9.50
CA ASP A 175 4.26 -25.13 9.63
C ASP A 175 4.27 -23.61 9.85
N VAL A 176 5.09 -23.12 10.78
CA VAL A 176 5.22 -21.68 11.06
C VAL A 176 5.74 -20.94 9.82
N PHE A 177 6.79 -21.45 9.18
CA PHE A 177 7.39 -20.87 7.99
C PHE A 177 6.37 -20.73 6.86
N CYS A 178 5.59 -21.77 6.60
CA CYS A 178 4.56 -21.78 5.56
C CYS A 178 3.49 -20.69 5.83
N LYS A 179 2.89 -20.70 7.03
CA LYS A 179 1.86 -19.71 7.41
C LYS A 179 2.39 -18.28 7.37
N VAL A 180 3.60 -18.04 7.87
CA VAL A 180 4.21 -16.71 7.87
C VAL A 180 4.52 -16.24 6.45
N THR A 181 5.02 -17.12 5.58
CA THR A 181 5.34 -16.79 4.18
C THR A 181 4.09 -16.33 3.41
N ILE A 182 2.96 -17.00 3.64
CA ILE A 182 1.70 -16.73 2.93
C ILE A 182 0.96 -15.50 3.49
N ASN A 183 0.96 -15.30 4.81
CA ASN A 183 0.06 -14.36 5.48
C ASN A 183 0.74 -13.08 6.00
N SER A 184 2.06 -12.95 5.90
CA SER A 184 2.76 -11.73 6.28
C SER A 184 2.70 -10.66 5.19
N HIS A 185 2.68 -9.40 5.62
CA HIS A 185 2.70 -8.24 4.74
C HIS A 185 3.82 -7.26 5.12
N SER A 186 4.32 -6.53 4.13
CA SER A 186 5.27 -5.45 4.33
C SER A 186 4.55 -4.20 4.85
N ILE A 187 5.15 -3.55 5.84
CA ILE A 187 4.69 -2.29 6.41
C ILE A 187 5.45 -1.16 5.70
N HIS A 188 4.71 -0.14 5.26
CA HIS A 188 5.27 0.99 4.53
C HIS A 188 4.95 2.28 5.24
N THR A 189 5.81 3.28 5.07
CA THR A 189 5.41 4.68 5.28
C THR A 189 4.34 5.09 4.26
N ASN A 190 3.60 6.17 4.51
CA ASN A 190 2.63 6.69 3.53
C ASN A 190 3.29 7.24 2.25
N ALA A 191 4.62 7.40 2.26
CA ALA A 191 5.42 7.72 1.07
C ALA A 191 5.83 6.46 0.27
N GLY A 192 5.41 5.26 0.69
CA GLY A 192 5.71 3.99 0.01
C GLY A 192 7.02 3.32 0.43
N ASN A 193 7.83 3.94 1.31
CA ASN A 193 9.05 3.31 1.79
C ASN A 193 8.76 2.14 2.74
N GLU A 194 9.25 0.94 2.43
CA GLU A 194 9.13 -0.23 3.30
C GLU A 194 9.90 -0.03 4.61
N VAL A 195 9.27 -0.26 5.75
CA VAL A 195 9.84 -0.09 7.11
C VAL A 195 10.19 -1.44 7.72
N GLY A 196 9.35 -2.43 7.49
CA GLY A 196 9.38 -3.72 8.18
C GLY A 196 8.30 -4.65 7.68
N MET A 197 8.06 -5.70 8.44
CA MET A 197 7.05 -6.72 8.14
C MET A 197 6.17 -6.98 9.36
N ALA A 198 4.93 -7.38 9.09
CA ALA A 198 3.95 -7.81 10.08
C ALA A 198 3.30 -9.13 9.70
N LEU A 199 2.95 -9.89 10.73
CA LEU A 199 1.91 -10.90 10.65
C LEU A 199 0.74 -10.34 11.43
N ASP A 200 -0.34 -10.00 10.73
CA ASP A 200 -1.57 -9.51 11.33
C ASP A 200 -2.70 -10.49 10.97
N LEU A 201 -3.28 -11.12 11.99
CA LEU A 201 -4.27 -12.16 11.81
C LEU A 201 -5.60 -11.62 11.27
N GLY A 202 -5.89 -10.34 11.51
CA GLY A 202 -7.07 -9.65 10.99
C GLY A 202 -6.92 -9.26 9.53
N VAL A 203 -5.84 -8.57 9.20
CA VAL A 203 -5.54 -8.13 7.82
C VAL A 203 -5.40 -9.31 6.87
N SER A 204 -4.81 -10.42 7.32
CA SER A 204 -4.62 -11.60 6.47
C SER A 204 -5.91 -12.35 6.11
N LYS A 205 -7.08 -11.91 6.59
CA LYS A 205 -8.39 -12.41 6.14
C LYS A 205 -8.84 -11.84 4.80
N TYR A 206 -8.27 -10.71 4.39
CA TYR A 206 -8.76 -9.95 3.24
C TYR A 206 -8.15 -10.48 1.96
N ASN A 207 -8.99 -10.96 1.07
CA ASN A 207 -8.55 -11.52 -0.21
C ASN A 207 -8.04 -10.45 -1.18
N HIS A 208 -7.28 -10.93 -2.14
CA HIS A 208 -6.74 -10.11 -3.21
C HIS A 208 -7.79 -9.77 -4.27
N SER A 209 -7.74 -8.53 -4.77
CA SER A 209 -8.24 -8.16 -6.09
C SER A 209 -7.26 -7.20 -6.78
N CYS A 210 -7.07 -7.36 -8.09
CA CYS A 210 -6.33 -6.37 -8.89
C CYS A 210 -7.15 -5.10 -9.18
N ARG A 211 -8.44 -5.11 -8.83
CA ARG A 211 -9.31 -3.94 -8.69
C ARG A 211 -9.74 -3.87 -7.22
N PRO A 212 -8.84 -3.48 -6.30
CA PRO A 212 -9.14 -3.53 -4.88
C PRO A 212 -10.26 -2.54 -4.53
N THR A 213 -11.09 -2.91 -3.56
CA THR A 213 -12.16 -2.06 -3.04
C THR A 213 -11.77 -1.34 -1.77
N CYS A 214 -10.67 -1.76 -1.12
CA CYS A 214 -10.11 -1.13 0.05
C CYS A 214 -8.60 -0.89 -0.10
N SER A 215 -8.09 0.13 0.58
CA SER A 215 -6.66 0.40 0.73
C SER A 215 -6.23 0.24 2.18
N MET A 216 -5.00 -0.24 2.36
CA MET A 216 -4.33 -0.25 3.66
C MET A 216 -3.51 1.03 3.83
N VAL A 217 -3.83 1.80 4.87
CA VAL A 217 -3.03 2.94 5.32
C VAL A 217 -2.37 2.60 6.63
N PHE A 218 -1.06 2.84 6.72
CA PHE A 218 -0.26 2.49 7.89
C PHE A 218 -0.03 3.72 8.77
N ASP A 219 -0.25 3.55 10.07
CA ASP A 219 0.23 4.44 11.13
C ASP A 219 1.15 3.66 12.05
N GLY A 220 2.44 3.65 11.71
CA GLY A 220 3.38 2.70 12.30
C GLY A 220 3.02 1.27 11.86
N PHE A 221 2.79 0.36 12.81
CA PHE A 221 2.25 -0.97 12.49
C PHE A 221 0.72 -1.00 12.38
N ARG A 222 0.00 0.04 12.84
CA ARG A 222 -1.47 0.05 12.83
C ARG A 222 -1.95 0.13 11.39
N VAL A 223 -2.93 -0.69 11.03
CA VAL A 223 -3.52 -0.69 9.69
C VAL A 223 -4.91 -0.10 9.75
N CYS A 224 -5.14 0.97 9.02
CA CYS A 224 -6.46 1.49 8.73
C CYS A 224 -6.87 1.00 7.33
N LEU A 225 -7.84 0.09 7.29
CA LEU A 225 -8.44 -0.39 6.07
C LEU A 225 -9.58 0.54 5.66
N ARG A 226 -9.41 1.22 4.53
CA ARG A 226 -10.36 2.25 4.06
C ARG A 226 -10.99 1.85 2.73
N PRO A 227 -12.33 1.90 2.61
CA PRO A 227 -13.00 1.72 1.33
C PRO A 227 -12.57 2.79 0.31
N LEU A 228 -12.24 2.36 -0.90
CA LEU A 228 -11.89 3.21 -2.05
C LEU A 228 -13.09 3.47 -2.96
N VAL A 229 -14.18 2.73 -2.76
CA VAL A 229 -15.39 2.84 -3.58
C VAL A 229 -16.64 2.95 -2.69
N PRO A 230 -17.68 3.66 -3.13
CA PRO A 230 -18.92 3.77 -2.38
C PRO A 230 -19.57 2.41 -2.12
N GLY A 231 -20.23 2.28 -0.96
CA GLY A 231 -21.06 1.12 -0.64
C GLY A 231 -20.31 -0.11 -0.12
N VAL A 232 -18.98 -0.06 0.00
CA VAL A 232 -18.19 -1.16 0.59
C VAL A 232 -18.10 -1.00 2.10
N ASP A 233 -18.44 -2.08 2.80
CA ASP A 233 -18.18 -2.27 4.22
C ASP A 233 -16.82 -2.96 4.39
N SER A 234 -15.88 -2.31 5.08
CA SER A 234 -14.54 -2.84 5.31
C SER A 234 -14.51 -4.01 6.30
N GLU A 235 -15.57 -4.25 7.07
CA GLU A 235 -15.70 -5.45 7.91
C GLU A 235 -16.08 -6.69 7.09
N ASN A 236 -16.74 -6.51 5.94
CA ASN A 236 -17.18 -7.61 5.10
C ASN A 236 -16.07 -8.09 4.15
N THR A 237 -15.40 -9.18 4.50
CA THR A 237 -14.31 -9.77 3.72
C THR A 237 -14.72 -10.33 2.35
N GLU A 238 -16.03 -10.45 2.06
CA GLU A 238 -16.54 -10.84 0.74
C GLU A 238 -16.62 -9.66 -0.24
N GLN A 239 -16.62 -8.43 0.28
CA GLN A 239 -16.71 -7.19 -0.52
C GLN A 239 -15.44 -6.35 -0.42
N ALA A 240 -14.75 -6.42 0.71
CA ALA A 240 -13.50 -5.72 0.98
C ALA A 240 -12.31 -6.54 0.46
N PHE A 241 -11.75 -6.11 -0.66
CA PHE A 241 -10.58 -6.69 -1.29
C PHE A 241 -9.42 -5.70 -1.21
N ILE A 242 -8.24 -6.21 -0.86
CA ILE A 242 -6.98 -5.46 -0.88
C ILE A 242 -6.12 -5.89 -2.06
N SER A 243 -5.08 -5.14 -2.37
CA SER A 243 -4.07 -5.60 -3.31
C SER A 243 -2.86 -6.17 -2.56
N TYR A 244 -2.41 -7.37 -2.95
CA TYR A 244 -1.20 -8.00 -2.43
C TYR A 244 0.05 -7.57 -3.21
N ILE A 245 -0.16 -6.98 -4.38
CA ILE A 245 0.86 -6.65 -5.37
C ILE A 245 0.67 -5.21 -5.87
N ASP A 246 1.65 -4.71 -6.62
CA ASP A 246 1.51 -3.49 -7.39
C ASP A 246 0.56 -3.71 -8.58
N VAL A 247 -0.61 -3.07 -8.54
CA VAL A 247 -1.62 -3.17 -9.60
C VAL A 247 -1.28 -2.32 -10.83
N GLY A 248 -0.27 -1.43 -10.76
CA GLY A 248 0.25 -0.66 -11.89
C GLY A 248 1.09 -1.48 -12.88
N ARG A 249 0.72 -2.74 -13.10
CA ARG A 249 1.45 -3.75 -13.91
C ARG A 249 0.50 -4.48 -14.85
N SER A 250 1.06 -5.09 -15.90
CA SER A 250 0.31 -5.89 -16.86
C SER A 250 -0.33 -7.13 -16.22
N LYS A 251 -1.37 -7.68 -16.86
CA LYS A 251 -2.07 -8.90 -16.44
C LYS A 251 -1.10 -10.07 -16.25
N PHE A 252 -0.14 -10.24 -17.17
CA PHE A 252 0.90 -11.27 -17.10
C PHE A 252 1.74 -11.14 -15.82
N VAL A 253 2.31 -9.96 -15.57
CA VAL A 253 3.17 -9.72 -14.41
C VAL A 253 2.39 -9.88 -13.11
N ARG A 254 1.16 -9.34 -13.03
CA ARG A 254 0.29 -9.47 -11.84
C ARG A 254 0.03 -10.93 -11.50
N ARG A 255 -0.36 -11.76 -12.48
CA ARG A 255 -0.62 -13.20 -12.27
C ARG A 255 0.64 -13.98 -11.91
N ARG A 256 1.79 -13.66 -12.55
CA ARG A 256 3.08 -14.26 -12.20
C ARG A 256 3.46 -13.98 -10.74
N ASP A 257 3.36 -12.71 -10.32
CA ASP A 257 3.72 -12.30 -8.96
C ASP A 257 2.81 -12.99 -7.93
N LEU A 258 1.49 -13.07 -8.20
CA LEU A 258 0.53 -13.77 -7.35
C LEU A 258 0.81 -15.28 -7.26
N GLN A 259 1.04 -15.93 -8.39
CA GLN A 259 1.36 -17.36 -8.45
C GLN A 259 2.65 -17.68 -7.69
N SER A 260 3.69 -16.85 -7.84
CA SER A 260 5.00 -17.10 -7.23
C SER A 260 4.97 -17.09 -5.70
N ARG A 261 4.14 -16.23 -5.09
CA ARG A 261 4.11 -16.05 -3.64
C ARG A 261 2.91 -16.71 -2.97
N TRP A 262 1.72 -16.66 -3.57
CA TRP A 262 0.46 -17.14 -2.99
C TRP A 262 -0.17 -18.31 -3.76
N TYR A 263 0.47 -18.84 -4.80
CA TYR A 263 0.07 -20.07 -5.49
C TYR A 263 -1.36 -20.08 -6.07
N PHE A 264 -1.93 -18.91 -6.40
CA PHE A 264 -3.25 -18.83 -7.01
C PHE A 264 -3.28 -18.00 -8.30
N HIS A 265 -4.26 -18.32 -9.14
CA HIS A 265 -4.56 -17.60 -10.36
C HIS A 265 -5.69 -16.59 -10.12
N CYS A 266 -5.46 -15.30 -10.42
CA CYS A 266 -6.48 -14.27 -10.18
C CYS A 266 -7.45 -14.13 -11.37
N GLU A 267 -8.74 -14.17 -11.05
CA GLU A 267 -9.88 -14.02 -11.96
C GLU A 267 -10.80 -12.84 -11.58
N CYS A 268 -10.27 -11.86 -10.84
CA CYS A 268 -11.04 -10.68 -10.47
C CYS A 268 -11.53 -9.89 -11.69
N SER A 269 -12.48 -8.97 -11.48
CA SER A 269 -13.12 -8.18 -12.54
C SER A 269 -12.13 -7.50 -13.50
N ARG A 270 -10.95 -7.09 -13.04
CA ARG A 270 -9.91 -6.52 -13.90
C ARG A 270 -9.09 -7.56 -14.67
N CYS A 271 -8.85 -8.74 -14.10
CA CYS A 271 -8.10 -9.80 -14.81
C CYS A 271 -8.88 -10.37 -16.00
N ILE A 272 -10.22 -10.32 -15.94
CA ILE A 272 -11.11 -10.78 -17.00
C ILE A 272 -11.60 -9.65 -17.94
N ASP A 273 -11.22 -8.40 -17.66
CA ASP A 273 -11.59 -7.23 -18.46
C ASP A 273 -10.73 -7.17 -19.74
N PRO A 274 -11.34 -7.21 -20.95
CA PRO A 274 -10.61 -7.03 -22.21
C PRO A 274 -9.97 -5.65 -22.34
N GLU A 275 -10.50 -4.63 -21.65
CA GLU A 275 -9.92 -3.28 -21.69
C GLU A 275 -8.54 -3.22 -21.03
N ASP A 276 -8.21 -4.17 -20.15
CA ASP A 276 -6.88 -4.29 -19.55
C ASP A 276 -5.79 -4.64 -20.59
N ASP A 277 -6.17 -5.23 -21.73
CA ASP A 277 -5.23 -5.63 -22.79
C ASP A 277 -4.65 -4.42 -23.55
N LYS A 278 -5.26 -3.23 -23.41
CA LYS A 278 -4.71 -1.96 -23.90
C LYS A 278 -3.41 -1.56 -23.18
N LEU A 279 -3.17 -2.08 -21.98
CA LEU A 279 -1.95 -1.81 -21.20
C LEU A 279 -0.71 -2.50 -21.77
N THR A 280 -0.88 -3.44 -22.71
CA THR A 280 0.22 -4.15 -23.38
C THR A 280 0.24 -3.87 -24.89
N ALA A 281 -0.52 -2.88 -25.35
CA ALA A 281 -0.60 -2.50 -26.75
C ALA A 281 0.75 -2.05 -27.31
N ILE A 282 0.98 -2.36 -28.58
CA ILE A 282 2.17 -1.97 -29.36
C ILE A 282 1.81 -0.94 -30.43
N ARG A 283 2.82 -0.28 -31.00
CA ARG A 283 2.60 0.74 -32.04
C ARG A 283 2.17 0.08 -33.35
N CYS A 284 1.32 0.80 -34.09
CA CYS A 284 1.09 0.47 -35.49
C CYS A 284 2.36 0.72 -36.31
N SER A 285 2.64 -0.16 -37.28
CA SER A 285 3.76 0.01 -38.22
C SER A 285 3.59 1.21 -39.16
N ASN A 286 2.36 1.76 -39.28
CA ASN A 286 2.11 3.01 -39.98
C ASN A 286 2.42 4.20 -39.05
N PRO A 287 3.45 5.01 -39.31
CA PRO A 287 3.85 6.12 -38.43
C PRO A 287 2.80 7.21 -38.28
N ALA A 288 1.86 7.33 -39.23
CA ALA A 288 0.75 8.28 -39.17
C ALA A 288 -0.48 7.74 -38.41
N CYS A 289 -0.41 6.50 -37.92
CA CYS A 289 -1.48 5.85 -37.17
C CYS A 289 -1.13 5.75 -35.68
N ASP A 290 -2.01 6.29 -34.84
CA ASP A 290 -1.94 6.24 -33.38
C ASP A 290 -2.85 5.15 -32.77
N ALA A 291 -3.42 4.27 -33.59
CA ALA A 291 -4.27 3.20 -33.06
C ALA A 291 -3.42 2.15 -32.32
N PRO A 292 -3.85 1.70 -31.15
CA PRO A 292 -3.17 0.65 -30.41
C PRO A 292 -3.33 -0.68 -31.13
N ILE A 293 -2.25 -1.45 -31.21
CA ILE A 293 -2.28 -2.85 -31.67
C ILE A 293 -2.29 -3.72 -30.43
N ILE A 294 -3.41 -4.41 -30.19
CA ILE A 294 -3.62 -5.19 -28.97
C ILE A 294 -2.86 -6.50 -29.07
N THR A 295 -2.03 -6.77 -28.06
CA THR A 295 -1.40 -8.07 -27.83
C THR A 295 -1.06 -8.19 -26.33
N SER A 296 -0.73 -9.38 -25.85
CA SER A 296 -0.19 -9.60 -24.52
C SER A 296 1.16 -10.30 -24.53
N GLU A 297 1.88 -10.28 -23.41
CA GLU A 297 3.17 -10.99 -23.30
C GLU A 297 3.03 -12.51 -23.48
N THR A 298 1.84 -13.07 -23.31
CA THR A 298 1.61 -14.53 -23.32
C THR A 298 0.98 -15.07 -24.59
N GLU A 299 0.50 -14.20 -25.48
CA GLU A 299 -0.09 -14.62 -26.76
C GLU A 299 0.94 -15.15 -27.74
N GLU A 300 0.52 -16.09 -28.59
CA GLU A 300 1.34 -16.51 -29.72
C GLU A 300 1.54 -15.33 -30.67
N PRO A 301 2.79 -14.98 -31.05
CA PRO A 301 3.03 -13.94 -32.02
C PRO A 301 2.35 -14.28 -33.35
N MET A 302 1.69 -13.30 -33.97
CA MET A 302 1.08 -13.44 -35.29
C MET A 302 0.99 -12.09 -35.99
N ASN A 303 0.67 -12.09 -37.28
CA ASN A 303 0.35 -10.86 -38.00
C ASN A 303 -0.95 -10.24 -37.47
N ILE A 304 -0.94 -8.95 -37.15
CA ILE A 304 -2.11 -8.23 -36.63
C ILE A 304 -2.45 -7.07 -37.56
N ALA A 305 -3.66 -7.05 -38.11
CA ALA A 305 -4.15 -5.93 -38.90
C ALA A 305 -4.61 -4.80 -37.98
N CYS A 306 -4.16 -3.57 -38.23
CA CYS A 306 -4.62 -2.40 -37.50
C CYS A 306 -6.10 -2.10 -37.79
N ASP A 307 -6.95 -2.04 -36.76
CA ASP A 307 -8.38 -1.76 -36.90
C ASP A 307 -8.69 -0.38 -37.54
N LYS A 308 -7.74 0.57 -37.47
CA LYS A 308 -7.92 1.94 -37.99
C LYS A 308 -7.41 2.11 -39.41
N CYS A 309 -6.20 1.65 -39.72
CA CYS A 309 -5.53 1.93 -41.00
C CYS A 309 -5.24 0.68 -41.82
N THR A 310 -5.66 -0.49 -41.35
CA THR A 310 -5.50 -1.82 -41.97
C THR A 310 -4.06 -2.25 -42.24
N THR A 311 -3.06 -1.44 -41.86
CA THR A 311 -1.64 -1.82 -41.92
C THR A 311 -1.41 -3.06 -41.09
N ILE A 312 -0.73 -4.04 -41.67
CA ILE A 312 -0.37 -5.29 -41.00
C ILE A 312 0.89 -5.04 -40.19
N VAL A 313 0.82 -5.28 -38.89
CA VAL A 313 1.99 -5.41 -38.02
C VAL A 313 2.45 -6.86 -38.09
N GLU A 314 3.66 -7.06 -38.58
CA GLU A 314 4.23 -8.38 -38.81
C GLU A 314 4.50 -9.14 -37.51
N GLU A 315 4.38 -10.46 -37.57
CA GLU A 315 4.63 -11.39 -36.46
C GLU A 315 5.97 -11.11 -35.74
N ASN A 316 7.03 -10.83 -36.50
CA ASN A 316 8.35 -10.57 -35.92
C ASN A 316 8.38 -9.27 -35.08
N THR A 317 7.62 -8.25 -35.49
CA THR A 317 7.47 -6.99 -34.73
C THR A 317 6.68 -7.24 -33.45
N VAL A 318 5.58 -8.02 -33.53
CA VAL A 318 4.80 -8.42 -32.35
C VAL A 318 5.68 -9.19 -31.36
N LYS A 319 6.42 -10.20 -31.85
CA LYS A 319 7.34 -11.00 -31.05
C LYS A 319 8.41 -10.15 -30.37
N THR A 320 9.05 -9.24 -31.12
CA THR A 320 10.09 -8.34 -30.58
C THR A 320 9.55 -7.47 -29.45
N ALA A 321 8.34 -6.93 -29.60
CA ALA A 321 7.71 -6.12 -28.58
C ALA A 321 7.34 -6.94 -27.33
N GLN A 322 6.80 -8.15 -27.50
CA GLN A 322 6.51 -9.07 -26.40
C GLN A 322 7.76 -9.49 -25.63
N GLU A 323 8.86 -9.81 -26.32
CA GLU A 323 10.15 -10.14 -25.71
C GLU A 323 10.75 -8.94 -24.97
N PHE A 324 10.65 -7.74 -25.54
CA PHE A 324 11.10 -6.52 -24.87
C PHE A 324 10.33 -6.27 -23.57
N MET A 325 8.99 -6.37 -23.58
CA MET A 325 8.17 -6.24 -22.37
C MET A 325 8.58 -7.24 -21.28
N LYS A 326 8.84 -8.50 -21.65
CA LYS A 326 9.32 -9.54 -20.71
C LYS A 326 10.71 -9.27 -20.15
N SER A 327 11.56 -8.57 -20.91
CA SER A 327 12.93 -8.25 -20.50
C SER A 327 13.01 -7.12 -19.46
N LEU A 328 11.97 -6.28 -19.37
CA LEU A 328 11.96 -5.16 -18.43
C LEU A 328 11.78 -5.64 -16.98
N PRO A 329 12.51 -5.04 -16.02
CA PRO A 329 12.41 -5.44 -14.63
C PRO A 329 11.06 -5.08 -14.04
N ALA A 330 10.66 -5.83 -13.02
CA ALA A 330 9.42 -5.59 -12.29
C ALA A 330 9.41 -4.22 -11.58
N SER A 331 10.57 -3.69 -11.20
CA SER A 331 10.75 -2.37 -10.59
C SER A 331 12.13 -1.83 -10.96
N PHE A 332 12.24 -0.50 -11.09
CA PHE A 332 13.52 0.16 -11.30
C PHE A 332 14.10 0.59 -9.95
N ASP A 333 15.41 0.36 -9.78
CA ASP A 333 16.14 0.88 -8.62
C ASP A 333 16.13 2.42 -8.65
N PRO A 334 15.78 3.11 -7.55
CA PRO A 334 15.93 4.57 -7.48
C PRO A 334 17.35 5.08 -7.75
N GLN A 335 18.38 4.23 -7.63
CA GLN A 335 19.77 4.53 -7.97
C GLN A 335 20.14 4.15 -9.41
N CYS A 336 19.18 3.67 -10.21
CA CYS A 336 19.41 3.34 -11.61
C CYS A 336 19.88 4.58 -12.37
N PRO A 337 20.99 4.49 -13.12
CA PRO A 337 21.48 5.59 -13.96
C PRO A 337 20.41 6.09 -14.94
N ALA A 338 20.28 7.42 -15.05
CA ALA A 338 19.24 8.05 -15.86
C ALA A 338 19.38 7.76 -17.37
N ASP A 339 20.61 7.60 -17.86
CA ASP A 339 20.95 7.22 -19.23
C ASP A 339 20.39 5.84 -19.60
N ILE A 340 20.49 4.86 -18.70
CA ILE A 340 19.91 3.52 -18.91
C ILE A 340 18.39 3.61 -19.06
N LEU A 341 17.72 4.41 -18.21
CA LEU A 341 16.28 4.60 -18.28
C LEU A 341 15.86 5.36 -19.55
N GLN A 342 16.67 6.32 -20.01
CA GLN A 342 16.45 7.04 -21.27
C GLN A 342 16.56 6.11 -22.47
N ASP A 343 17.58 5.25 -22.52
CA ASP A 343 17.77 4.29 -23.61
C ASP A 343 16.62 3.28 -23.68
N LEU A 344 16.21 2.75 -22.52
CA LEU A 344 15.06 1.85 -22.43
C LEU A 344 13.76 2.54 -22.84
N LEU A 345 13.56 3.79 -22.42
CA LEU A 345 12.37 4.57 -22.80
C LEU A 345 12.35 4.87 -24.29
N ALA A 346 13.48 5.27 -24.89
CA ALA A 346 13.57 5.53 -26.32
C ALA A 346 13.22 4.27 -27.14
N LYS A 347 13.77 3.13 -26.76
CA LYS A 347 13.42 1.83 -27.37
C LYS A 347 11.94 1.48 -27.15
N ALA A 348 11.40 1.72 -25.97
CA ALA A 348 9.99 1.48 -25.69
C ALA A 348 9.09 2.36 -26.55
N GLU A 349 9.41 3.63 -26.73
CA GLU A 349 8.61 4.58 -27.53
C GLU A 349 8.67 4.29 -29.03
N GLU A 350 9.69 3.56 -29.51
CA GLU A 350 9.78 3.08 -30.89
C GLU A 350 8.78 1.95 -31.19
N ILE A 351 8.54 1.04 -30.24
CA ILE A 351 7.79 -0.20 -30.48
C ILE A 351 6.47 -0.30 -29.71
N LEU A 352 6.35 0.32 -28.54
CA LEU A 352 5.20 0.22 -27.64
C LEU A 352 4.28 1.43 -27.77
N HIS A 353 2.97 1.19 -27.71
CA HIS A 353 1.98 2.27 -27.78
C HIS A 353 2.07 3.17 -26.53
N ALA A 354 1.66 4.44 -26.63
CA ALA A 354 1.72 5.37 -25.49
C ALA A 354 0.82 4.96 -24.30
N SER A 355 -0.20 4.12 -24.54
CA SER A 355 -1.04 3.51 -23.48
C SER A 355 -0.40 2.29 -22.81
N ASN A 356 0.78 1.88 -23.24
CA ASN A 356 1.43 0.70 -22.71
C ASN A 356 1.98 1.00 -21.30
N VAL A 357 1.70 0.11 -20.35
CA VAL A 357 2.06 0.27 -18.95
C VAL A 357 3.58 0.33 -18.74
N TYR A 358 4.36 -0.36 -19.57
CA TYR A 358 5.82 -0.34 -19.49
C TYR A 358 6.39 1.05 -19.85
N VAL A 359 5.80 1.74 -20.83
CA VAL A 359 6.16 3.12 -21.19
C VAL A 359 5.88 4.06 -20.03
N ALA A 360 4.69 3.95 -19.43
CA ALA A 360 4.32 4.76 -18.27
C ALA A 360 5.28 4.54 -17.09
N ARG A 361 5.64 3.27 -16.81
CA ARG A 361 6.58 2.92 -15.72
C ARG A 361 8.00 3.43 -15.97
N LEU A 362 8.50 3.34 -17.21
CA LEU A 362 9.82 3.89 -17.57
C LEU A 362 9.86 5.40 -17.38
N ARG A 363 8.80 6.12 -17.77
CA ARG A 363 8.69 7.57 -17.53
C ARG A 363 8.63 7.91 -16.05
N THR A 364 7.84 7.17 -15.26
CA THR A 364 7.79 7.34 -13.81
C THR A 364 9.17 7.12 -13.18
N ALA A 365 9.88 6.06 -13.57
CA ALA A 365 11.22 5.77 -13.06
C ALA A 365 12.21 6.88 -13.42
N LEU A 366 12.21 7.32 -14.67
CA LEU A 366 13.09 8.38 -15.15
C LEU A 366 12.81 9.71 -14.43
N PHE A 367 11.53 10.04 -14.19
CA PHE A 367 11.13 11.20 -13.41
C PHE A 367 11.67 11.14 -11.97
N HIS A 368 11.59 9.98 -11.31
CA HIS A 368 12.11 9.81 -9.95
C HIS A 368 13.63 10.01 -9.86
N VAL A 369 14.40 9.57 -10.87
CA VAL A 369 15.86 9.69 -10.88
C VAL A 369 16.31 11.11 -11.24
N THR A 370 15.65 11.74 -12.20
CA THR A 370 16.09 13.04 -12.74
C THR A 370 15.53 14.24 -11.97
N GLY A 371 14.40 14.08 -11.30
CA GLY A 371 13.67 15.18 -10.66
C GLY A 371 13.08 16.22 -11.63
N ASN A 372 13.50 16.18 -12.90
CA ASN A 372 13.12 17.04 -14.01
C ASN A 372 13.33 16.25 -15.31
N LEU A 373 12.25 16.03 -16.06
CA LEU A 373 12.33 15.75 -17.49
C LEU A 373 12.12 17.09 -18.21
N THR A 374 12.81 17.30 -19.33
CA THR A 374 12.79 18.57 -20.09
C THR A 374 11.39 19.21 -20.10
N LEU A 375 11.30 20.44 -19.57
CA LEU A 375 10.06 21.15 -19.20
C LEU A 375 8.98 21.16 -20.30
N ASP A 376 9.38 21.10 -21.57
CA ASP A 376 8.49 21.21 -22.72
C ASP A 376 7.51 20.04 -22.86
N ASN A 377 7.83 18.83 -22.37
CA ASN A 377 6.98 17.63 -22.52
C ASN A 377 6.36 17.13 -21.18
N LEU A 378 6.60 17.84 -20.07
CA LEU A 378 6.26 17.37 -18.73
C LEU A 378 4.74 17.19 -18.53
N SER A 379 3.93 18.13 -19.03
CA SER A 379 2.46 18.06 -18.94
C SER A 379 1.91 16.85 -19.70
N THR A 380 2.29 16.69 -20.97
CA THR A 380 1.88 15.55 -21.81
C THR A 380 2.26 14.20 -21.20
N MET A 381 3.47 14.11 -20.62
CA MET A 381 3.92 12.91 -19.92
C MET A 381 3.04 12.59 -18.71
N HIS A 382 2.79 13.58 -17.83
CA HIS A 382 1.97 13.34 -16.64
C HIS A 382 0.53 12.97 -17.00
N THR A 383 -0.03 13.55 -18.06
CA THR A 383 -1.35 13.16 -18.57
C THR A 383 -1.36 11.71 -19.07
N GLN A 384 -0.31 11.27 -19.78
CA GLN A 384 -0.23 9.88 -20.26
C GLN A 384 -0.06 8.87 -19.12
N ILE A 385 0.75 9.18 -18.11
CA ILE A 385 0.88 8.35 -16.90
C ILE A 385 -0.46 8.33 -16.15
N TYR A 386 -1.12 9.48 -16.00
CA TYR A 386 -2.43 9.57 -15.36
C TYR A 386 -3.48 8.70 -16.06
N ASN A 387 -3.53 8.73 -17.40
CA ASN A 387 -4.44 7.87 -18.17
C ASN A 387 -4.17 6.38 -17.94
N ASN A 388 -2.90 5.96 -17.90
CA ASN A 388 -2.53 4.59 -17.52
C ASN A 388 -2.98 4.25 -16.09
N TYR A 389 -2.77 5.16 -15.14
CA TYR A 389 -3.12 4.95 -13.74
C TYR A 389 -4.63 4.81 -13.56
N LYS A 390 -5.45 5.57 -14.28
CA LYS A 390 -6.91 5.42 -14.26
C LYS A 390 -7.39 4.04 -14.72
N MET A 391 -6.64 3.38 -15.58
CA MET A 391 -6.94 2.00 -16.01
C MET A 391 -6.53 0.98 -14.94
N CYS A 392 -5.39 1.22 -14.28
CA CYS A 392 -4.79 0.28 -13.32
C CYS A 392 -5.37 0.35 -11.90
N PHE A 393 -5.69 1.54 -11.41
CA PHE A 393 -6.02 1.82 -10.02
C PHE A 393 -7.49 2.22 -9.84
N PRO A 394 -8.10 1.95 -8.67
CA PRO A 394 -9.37 2.55 -8.30
C PRO A 394 -9.31 4.09 -8.36
N LYS A 395 -10.44 4.74 -8.66
CA LYS A 395 -10.51 6.20 -8.81
C LYS A 395 -9.98 6.96 -7.59
N ALA A 396 -10.28 6.45 -6.40
CA ALA A 396 -9.85 7.05 -5.14
C ALA A 396 -8.51 6.52 -4.63
N ASP A 397 -7.68 5.85 -5.45
CA ASP A 397 -6.39 5.33 -5.02
C ASP A 397 -5.32 6.44 -4.90
N ARG A 398 -4.45 6.33 -3.91
CA ARG A 398 -3.40 7.31 -3.62
C ARG A 398 -2.48 7.59 -4.81
N HIS A 399 -2.17 6.59 -5.65
CA HIS A 399 -1.27 6.79 -6.80
C HIS A 399 -1.88 7.75 -7.82
N VAL A 400 -3.21 7.71 -7.97
CA VAL A 400 -3.97 8.66 -8.80
C VAL A 400 -3.86 10.06 -8.20
N GLY A 401 -4.04 10.20 -6.88
CA GLY A 401 -3.90 11.49 -6.19
C GLY A 401 -2.51 12.11 -6.30
N PHE A 402 -1.45 11.32 -6.12
CA PHE A 402 -0.07 11.79 -6.32
C PHE A 402 0.21 12.21 -7.76
N GLN A 403 -0.29 11.44 -8.74
CA GLN A 403 -0.11 11.79 -10.15
C GLN A 403 -0.82 13.11 -10.50
N LEU A 404 -2.00 13.36 -9.94
CA LEU A 404 -2.68 14.65 -10.07
C LEU A 404 -1.85 15.79 -9.48
N LEU A 405 -1.22 15.59 -8.32
CA LEU A 405 -0.34 16.61 -7.73
C LEU A 405 0.90 16.90 -8.57
N HIS A 406 1.43 15.92 -9.31
CA HIS A 406 2.49 16.18 -10.28
C HIS A 406 2.01 17.07 -11.44
N ILE A 407 0.77 16.87 -11.92
CA ILE A 407 0.15 17.77 -12.91
C ILE A 407 -0.03 19.17 -12.32
N VAL A 408 -0.56 19.28 -11.11
CA VAL A 408 -0.75 20.56 -10.40
C VAL A 408 0.57 21.31 -10.27
N LYS A 409 1.63 20.63 -9.81
CA LYS A 409 2.96 21.21 -9.68
C LYS A 409 3.45 21.78 -11.02
N ALA A 410 3.39 20.99 -12.10
CA ALA A 410 3.84 21.41 -13.42
C ALA A 410 3.07 22.63 -13.96
N LEU A 411 1.75 22.69 -13.74
CA LEU A 411 0.91 23.82 -14.15
C LEU A 411 1.19 25.08 -13.30
N VAL A 412 1.36 24.92 -11.98
CA VAL A 412 1.69 26.03 -11.07
C VAL A 412 3.07 26.63 -11.40
N GLU A 413 4.06 25.80 -11.75
CA GLU A 413 5.39 26.26 -12.21
C GLU A 413 5.33 27.06 -13.53
N LYS A 414 4.30 26.83 -14.36
CA LYS A 414 3.99 27.60 -15.58
C LYS A 414 3.07 28.79 -15.34
N ASP A 415 2.68 29.06 -14.10
CA ASP A 415 1.67 30.05 -13.69
C ASP A 415 0.25 29.79 -14.27
N GLU A 416 -0.02 28.56 -14.70
CA GLU A 416 -1.33 28.09 -15.22
C GLU A 416 -2.25 27.66 -14.06
N ARG A 417 -2.45 28.55 -13.08
CA ARG A 417 -3.12 28.23 -11.80
C ARG A 417 -4.60 27.86 -11.95
N ASP A 418 -5.30 28.49 -12.89
CA ASP A 418 -6.72 28.20 -13.16
C ASP A 418 -6.89 26.77 -13.73
N GLU A 419 -5.93 26.29 -14.51
CA GLU A 419 -5.91 24.89 -15.01
C GLU A 419 -5.48 23.90 -13.92
N ALA A 420 -4.61 24.30 -13.00
CA ALA A 420 -4.16 23.48 -11.88
C ALA A 420 -5.28 23.21 -10.85
N MET A 421 -6.19 24.16 -10.65
CA MET A 421 -7.24 24.11 -9.63
C MET A 421 -8.09 22.82 -9.64
N PRO A 422 -8.70 22.39 -10.75
CA PRO A 422 -9.52 21.17 -10.77
C PRO A 422 -8.72 19.91 -10.42
N TYR A 423 -7.45 19.81 -10.83
CA TYR A 423 -6.59 18.68 -10.48
C TYR A 423 -6.26 18.66 -8.99
N ALA A 424 -6.05 19.83 -8.36
CA ALA A 424 -5.84 19.94 -6.92
C ALA A 424 -7.09 19.54 -6.13
N PHE A 425 -8.29 19.92 -6.62
CA PHE A 425 -9.57 19.51 -6.04
C PHE A 425 -9.75 17.99 -6.09
N ASP A 426 -9.50 17.37 -7.24
CA ASP A 426 -9.61 15.92 -7.39
C ASP A 426 -8.60 15.19 -6.50
N ALA A 427 -7.34 15.66 -6.43
CA ALA A 427 -6.33 15.09 -5.55
C ALA A 427 -6.73 15.17 -4.06
N MET A 428 -7.28 16.32 -3.64
CA MET A 428 -7.80 16.53 -2.28
C MET A 428 -8.87 15.50 -1.92
N ASN A 429 -9.88 15.33 -2.79
CA ASN A 429 -10.98 14.38 -2.57
C ASN A 429 -10.46 12.93 -2.50
N ILE A 430 -9.48 12.59 -3.33
CA ILE A 430 -8.84 11.27 -3.30
C ILE A 430 -8.13 11.05 -1.96
N PHE A 431 -7.36 12.03 -1.47
CA PHE A 431 -6.64 11.91 -0.21
C PHE A 431 -7.53 11.92 1.03
N GLU A 432 -8.68 12.60 0.97
CA GLU A 432 -9.72 12.48 2.00
C GLU A 432 -10.18 11.03 2.15
N VAL A 433 -10.52 10.37 1.04
CA VAL A 433 -10.98 8.98 1.03
C VAL A 433 -9.84 8.04 1.45
N CYS A 434 -8.67 8.19 0.82
CA CYS A 434 -7.53 7.31 1.01
C CYS A 434 -6.92 7.40 2.40
N PHE A 435 -6.80 8.59 3.00
CA PHE A 435 -6.04 8.78 4.23
C PHE A 435 -6.90 9.29 5.39
N GLY A 436 -7.92 10.11 5.10
CA GLY A 436 -8.77 10.74 6.09
C GLY A 436 -8.47 12.24 6.28
N LEU A 437 -9.44 12.94 6.88
CA LEU A 437 -9.40 14.40 7.10
C LEU A 437 -8.25 14.85 8.01
N ASP A 438 -7.80 14.00 8.92
CA ASP A 438 -6.72 14.25 9.87
C ASP A 438 -5.34 13.99 9.29
N HIS A 439 -5.24 13.48 8.06
CA HIS A 439 -3.95 13.16 7.47
C HIS A 439 -3.27 14.40 6.86
N PRO A 440 -1.96 14.61 7.08
CA PRO A 440 -1.21 15.75 6.52
C PRO A 440 -1.36 15.89 5.00
N TYR A 441 -1.44 14.79 4.27
CA TYR A 441 -1.58 14.82 2.82
C TYR A 441 -2.88 15.50 2.38
N TYR A 442 -4.00 15.17 3.04
CA TYR A 442 -5.27 15.82 2.80
C TYR A 442 -5.20 17.30 3.18
N LEU A 443 -4.72 17.62 4.39
CA LEU A 443 -4.68 18.99 4.91
C LEU A 443 -3.82 19.93 4.06
N GLN A 444 -2.64 19.49 3.62
CA GLN A 444 -1.78 20.29 2.74
C GLN A 444 -2.40 20.48 1.35
N THR A 445 -3.05 19.43 0.81
CA THR A 445 -3.72 19.51 -0.50
C THR A 445 -4.98 20.37 -0.44
N LEU A 446 -5.73 20.33 0.66
CA LEU A 446 -6.85 21.22 0.94
C LEU A 446 -6.38 22.68 0.98
N ALA A 447 -5.26 22.95 1.64
CA ALA A 447 -4.66 24.29 1.64
C ALA A 447 -4.29 24.73 0.22
N LEU A 448 -3.59 23.88 -0.55
CA LEU A 448 -3.21 24.15 -1.94
C LEU A 448 -4.42 24.50 -2.80
N TRP A 449 -5.44 23.63 -2.80
CA TRP A 449 -6.68 23.87 -3.54
C TRP A 449 -7.36 25.17 -3.11
N THR A 450 -7.41 25.47 -1.80
CA THR A 450 -8.02 26.71 -1.29
C THR A 450 -7.32 27.97 -1.83
N TYR A 451 -5.98 27.97 -1.88
CA TYR A 451 -5.23 29.10 -2.46
C TYR A 451 -5.55 29.29 -3.95
N LEU A 452 -5.63 28.19 -4.71
CA LEU A 452 -5.95 28.21 -6.13
C LEU A 452 -7.40 28.65 -6.39
N GLU A 453 -8.38 28.08 -5.68
CA GLU A 453 -9.82 28.37 -5.83
C GLU A 453 -10.14 29.83 -5.47
N LYS A 454 -9.61 30.31 -4.35
CA LYS A 454 -9.87 31.68 -3.85
C LYS A 454 -8.98 32.74 -4.50
N LYS A 455 -8.07 32.35 -5.40
CA LYS A 455 -7.08 33.24 -6.04
C LYS A 455 -6.31 34.08 -5.01
N LEU A 456 -5.98 33.47 -3.87
CA LEU A 456 -5.28 34.14 -2.80
C LEU A 456 -3.81 34.37 -3.18
N PRO A 457 -3.20 35.50 -2.80
CA PRO A 457 -1.81 35.78 -3.12
C PRO A 457 -0.91 34.77 -2.40
N LYS A 458 -0.14 34.01 -3.17
CA LYS A 458 0.90 33.11 -2.67
C LYS A 458 2.01 32.91 -3.71
N PRO A 459 3.29 32.98 -3.34
CA PRO A 459 4.41 32.71 -4.25
C PRO A 459 4.34 31.30 -4.85
N THR A 460 4.83 31.14 -6.08
CA THR A 460 4.85 29.87 -6.80
C THR A 460 5.60 28.80 -6.02
N GLU A 461 6.76 29.13 -5.46
CA GLU A 461 7.59 28.21 -4.68
C GLU A 461 6.85 27.68 -3.44
N GLU A 462 6.07 28.54 -2.77
CA GLU A 462 5.28 28.13 -1.60
C GLU A 462 4.07 27.27 -1.97
N LEU A 463 3.46 27.48 -3.14
CA LEU A 463 2.41 26.60 -3.65
C LEU A 463 2.98 25.22 -4.02
N VAL A 464 4.13 25.19 -4.69
CA VAL A 464 4.84 23.95 -5.01
C VAL A 464 5.21 23.19 -3.73
N GLN A 465 5.65 23.87 -2.67
CA GLN A 465 5.92 23.24 -1.38
C GLN A 465 4.73 22.50 -0.77
N LEU A 466 3.48 22.92 -1.04
CA LEU A 466 2.28 22.22 -0.56
C LEU A 466 2.04 20.86 -1.26
N THR A 467 2.76 20.59 -2.35
CA THR A 467 2.77 19.27 -3.02
C THR A 467 3.83 18.32 -2.45
N ASN A 468 4.71 18.82 -1.55
CA ASN A 468 5.83 18.07 -0.99
C ASN A 468 5.54 17.65 0.46
N PHE A 469 5.18 16.38 0.64
CA PHE A 469 4.87 15.87 1.97
C PHE A 469 6.11 15.44 2.75
N SER A 470 6.25 15.96 3.97
CA SER A 470 7.37 15.67 4.87
C SER A 470 6.98 14.94 6.15
N ASP A 471 5.68 14.87 6.46
CA ASP A 471 5.14 14.19 7.64
C ASP A 471 3.93 13.32 7.26
N ASN A 472 3.83 12.18 7.94
CA ASN A 472 2.79 11.16 7.78
C ASN A 472 1.96 10.99 9.05
N ARG A 473 2.27 11.75 10.11
CA ARG A 473 1.58 11.64 11.38
C ARG A 473 0.21 12.34 11.31
N PRO A 474 -0.87 11.65 11.66
CA PRO A 474 -2.18 12.29 11.77
C PRO A 474 -2.13 13.49 12.70
N VAL A 475 -2.83 14.55 12.31
CA VAL A 475 -2.96 15.78 13.06
C VAL A 475 -4.17 15.69 13.96
N ASP A 476 -4.01 15.99 15.24
CA ASP A 476 -5.14 16.09 16.18
C ASP A 476 -5.92 17.39 15.90
N ILE A 477 -6.80 17.33 14.87
CA ILE A 477 -7.64 18.44 14.44
C ILE A 477 -8.50 18.93 15.59
N VAL A 478 -9.03 18.03 16.42
CA VAL A 478 -9.89 18.41 17.55
C VAL A 478 -9.12 19.29 18.53
N ASN A 479 -7.89 18.93 18.87
CA ASN A 479 -7.05 19.73 19.75
C ASN A 479 -6.61 21.05 19.10
N LEU A 480 -6.33 21.06 17.78
CA LEU A 480 -6.07 22.32 17.06
C LEU A 480 -7.28 23.25 17.09
N LEU A 481 -8.49 22.75 16.80
CA LEU A 481 -9.72 23.52 16.84
C LEU A 481 -10.05 23.99 18.26
N LYS A 482 -9.77 23.18 19.29
CA LYS A 482 -9.87 23.59 20.71
C LYS A 482 -8.95 24.77 20.98
N ARG A 483 -7.68 24.68 20.60
CA ARG A 483 -6.69 25.75 20.80
C ARG A 483 -7.05 27.03 20.04
N ALA A 484 -7.68 26.89 18.88
CA ALA A 484 -8.15 28.01 18.05
C ALA A 484 -9.51 28.58 18.50
N ASN A 485 -10.14 28.06 19.57
CA ASN A 485 -11.49 28.43 19.99
C ASN A 485 -12.55 28.29 18.88
N MET A 486 -12.41 27.26 18.03
CA MET A 486 -13.29 26.99 16.89
C MET A 486 -14.26 25.82 17.11
N LEU A 487 -14.22 25.16 18.28
CA LEU A 487 -15.22 24.16 18.62
C LEU A 487 -16.52 24.82 19.13
N PRO A 488 -17.69 24.24 18.83
CA PRO A 488 -18.94 24.70 19.42
C PRO A 488 -18.88 24.63 20.96
N PRO A 489 -19.57 25.54 21.67
CA PRO A 489 -19.64 25.47 23.13
C PRO A 489 -20.21 24.11 23.55
N PRO A 490 -19.75 23.55 24.69
CA PRO A 490 -20.27 22.28 25.18
C PRO A 490 -21.80 22.40 25.36
N PRO A 491 -22.56 21.33 25.06
CA PRO A 491 -24.01 21.35 25.22
C PRO A 491 -24.34 21.73 26.66
N THR A 492 -25.09 22.80 26.84
CA THR A 492 -25.64 23.20 28.14
C THR A 492 -26.54 22.07 28.62
N THR A 493 -26.13 21.37 29.66
CA THR A 493 -26.99 20.43 30.37
C THR A 493 -28.18 21.21 30.91
N SER A 494 -29.32 21.12 30.24
CA SER A 494 -30.58 21.56 30.82
C SER A 494 -30.87 20.65 32.02
N ASN A 495 -30.64 21.17 33.23
CA ASN A 495 -31.17 20.58 34.45
C ASN A 495 -32.70 20.63 34.38
N THR A 496 -33.32 19.66 33.72
CA THR A 496 -34.70 19.30 34.00
C THR A 496 -34.71 18.59 35.34
N VAL A 497 -34.75 19.38 36.41
CA VAL A 497 -35.19 18.93 37.73
C VAL A 497 -36.61 18.41 37.54
N LEU A 498 -36.78 17.09 37.62
CA LEU A 498 -38.09 16.49 37.79
C LEU A 498 -38.62 16.92 39.17
N PRO A 499 -39.81 17.53 39.27
CA PRO A 499 -40.40 17.84 40.57
C PRO A 499 -40.79 16.55 41.30
N VAL A 500 -40.51 16.57 42.60
CA VAL A 500 -40.63 15.50 43.60
C VAL A 500 -42.00 14.85 43.63
#